data_AF-A0A818XUK8-F1
#
_entry.id   AF-A0A818XUK8-F1
#
_cell.length_a   1.000
_cell.length_b   1.000
_cell.length_c   1.000
_cell.angle_alpha   90.00
_cell.angle_beta   90.00
_cell.angle_gamma   90.00
#
_symmetry.space_group_name_H-M   'P 1'
#
loop_
_entity.id
_entity.type
_entity.pdbx_description
1 polymer ?
#
loop_
_entity_poly.entity_id
_entity_poly.type
_entity_poly.pdbx_seq_one_letter_code
_entity_poly.pdbx_strand_id
1 'polypeptide(L)'
;MTLILSVKHIKQKSNWDCGITCLRMLIDYYQLDLLKFEYLLSSYECNQSTWTIDLLHLLHQSGIHAVLYTLTIGCSSDYDNTPYYQTLIHKDRERVNKLFVSETSNVKISSIDWLDIKKHLIEQQTPCLVLIDANKLKCCTCKTTILDRLVNKLISTVSSSYQGHYILVIGYITNENNDFIRYVDPGQNDEFCTTTKENFDLARKTFGTDEDIILCYKKDII
;
A
#
# COMPACT_ATOMS: atom_id res chain seq x y z
N MET A 1 -8.78 18.90 -13.86
CA MET A 1 -8.25 19.24 -12.52
C MET A 1 -7.13 18.30 -12.18
N THR A 2 -6.04 18.79 -11.60
CA THR A 2 -4.84 17.97 -11.31
C THR A 2 -4.35 18.28 -9.91
N LEU A 3 -3.98 17.23 -9.18
CA LEU A 3 -3.27 17.31 -7.91
C LEU A 3 -2.16 16.26 -7.96
N ILE A 4 -0.94 16.65 -7.61
CA ILE A 4 0.20 15.73 -7.47
C ILE A 4 1.01 16.20 -6.28
N LEU A 5 1.08 15.37 -5.24
CA LEU A 5 1.91 15.62 -4.07
C LEU A 5 3.37 15.33 -4.40
N SER A 6 4.28 16.18 -3.93
CA SER A 6 5.72 15.99 -4.12
C SER A 6 6.24 14.96 -3.12
N VAL A 7 6.24 13.69 -3.53
CA VAL A 7 6.80 12.56 -2.77
C VAL A 7 8.09 12.13 -3.44
N LYS A 8 9.17 12.06 -2.67
CA LYS A 8 10.45 11.55 -3.16
C LYS A 8 10.38 10.04 -3.32
N HIS A 9 10.60 9.55 -4.54
CA HIS A 9 10.67 8.10 -4.81
C HIS A 9 11.84 7.45 -4.07
N ILE A 10 11.57 6.31 -3.45
CA ILE A 10 12.57 5.40 -2.89
C ILE A 10 12.31 4.01 -3.45
N LYS A 11 13.34 3.38 -4.01
CA LYS A 11 13.27 2.03 -4.55
C LYS A 11 13.38 0.98 -3.44
N GLN A 12 12.51 -0.02 -3.47
CA GLN A 12 12.58 -1.15 -2.54
C GLN A 12 13.85 -1.98 -2.75
N LYS A 13 14.35 -2.62 -1.69
CA LYS A 13 15.61 -3.38 -1.73
C LYS A 13 15.41 -4.88 -1.81
N SER A 14 14.19 -5.37 -1.61
CA SER A 14 13.85 -6.79 -1.59
C SER A 14 12.42 -7.00 -2.13
N ASN A 15 11.97 -8.25 -2.20
CA ASN A 15 10.62 -8.58 -2.69
C ASN A 15 9.52 -8.43 -1.61
N TRP A 16 9.89 -8.15 -0.36
CA TRP A 16 8.96 -8.08 0.77
C TRP A 16 8.83 -6.68 1.38
N ASP A 17 9.76 -5.76 1.08
CA ASP A 17 9.89 -4.47 1.77
C ASP A 17 9.19 -3.31 1.04
N CYS A 18 8.27 -3.58 0.10
CA CYS A 18 7.54 -2.53 -0.62
C CYS A 18 6.72 -1.65 0.34
N GLY A 19 6.01 -2.25 1.31
CA GLY A 19 5.26 -1.51 2.33
C GLY A 19 6.15 -0.66 3.22
N ILE A 20 7.27 -1.21 3.71
CA ILE A 20 8.27 -0.49 4.50
C ILE A 20 8.89 0.66 3.69
N THR A 21 9.13 0.45 2.40
CA THR A 21 9.66 1.49 1.51
C THR A 21 8.64 2.60 1.29
N CYS A 22 7.34 2.29 1.19
CA CYS A 22 6.27 3.29 1.25
C CYS A 22 6.30 4.09 2.55
N LEU A 23 6.55 3.45 3.70
CA LEU A 23 6.71 4.18 4.96
C LEU A 23 7.91 5.13 4.92
N ARG A 24 9.07 4.71 4.40
CA ARG A 24 10.24 5.62 4.26
C ARG A 24 9.89 6.86 3.44
N MET A 25 9.15 6.69 2.34
CA MET A 25 8.68 7.83 1.52
C MET A 25 7.70 8.73 2.28
N LEU A 26 6.82 8.15 3.11
CA LEU A 26 5.93 8.93 3.99
C LEU A 26 6.72 9.66 5.11
N ILE A 27 7.69 9.02 5.76
CA ILE A 27 8.53 9.66 6.77
C ILE A 27 9.25 10.88 6.19
N ASP A 28 9.84 10.75 5.00
CA ASP A 28 10.45 11.87 4.26
C ASP A 28 9.42 12.97 3.93
N TYR A 29 8.25 12.58 3.42
CA TYR A 29 7.15 13.49 3.09
C TYR A 29 6.68 14.33 4.30
N TYR A 30 6.55 13.71 5.47
CA TYR A 30 6.17 14.37 6.72
C TYR A 30 7.34 15.11 7.40
N GLN A 31 8.51 15.14 6.76
CA GLN A 31 9.76 15.74 7.25
C GLN A 31 10.13 15.20 8.64
N LEU A 32 9.98 13.90 8.81
CA LEU A 32 10.33 13.17 10.03
C LEU A 32 11.74 12.56 9.90
N ASP A 33 12.34 12.23 11.04
CA ASP A 33 13.69 11.68 11.10
C ASP A 33 13.72 10.22 10.58
N LEU A 34 14.28 10.03 9.38
CA LEU A 34 14.47 8.72 8.78
C LEU A 34 15.38 7.81 9.60
N LEU A 35 16.40 8.32 10.29
CA LEU A 35 17.28 7.49 11.12
C LEU A 35 16.53 6.95 12.33
N LYS A 36 15.67 7.77 12.95
CA LYS A 36 14.78 7.33 14.03
C LYS A 36 13.81 6.25 13.56
N PHE A 37 13.28 6.39 12.34
CA PHE A 37 12.42 5.37 11.74
C PHE A 37 13.18 4.05 11.48
N GLU A 38 14.40 4.09 10.94
CA GLU A 38 15.21 2.88 10.75
C GLU A 38 15.56 2.21 12.09
N TYR A 39 15.79 2.98 13.16
CA TYR A 39 15.98 2.43 14.50
C TYR A 39 14.72 1.72 15.01
N LEU A 40 13.55 2.35 14.89
CA LEU A 40 12.26 1.73 15.21
C LEU A 40 12.08 0.42 14.44
N LEU A 41 12.31 0.44 13.13
CA LEU A 41 12.20 -0.74 12.26
C LEU A 41 13.17 -1.85 12.67
N SER A 42 14.40 -1.52 13.07
CA SER A 42 15.39 -2.50 13.53
C SER A 42 14.97 -3.26 14.78
N SER A 43 14.12 -2.64 15.61
CA SER A 43 13.53 -3.26 16.80
C SER A 43 12.18 -3.96 16.52
N TYR A 44 11.65 -3.82 15.32
CA TYR A 44 10.34 -4.34 14.94
C TYR A 44 10.45 -5.68 14.20
N GLU A 45 9.89 -6.73 14.78
CA GLU A 45 9.93 -8.09 14.20
C GLU A 45 8.84 -8.30 13.13
N CYS A 46 9.09 -7.84 11.91
CA CYS A 46 8.19 -8.10 10.77
C CYS A 46 8.47 -9.43 10.04
N ASN A 47 9.56 -10.15 10.36
CA ASN A 47 9.91 -11.45 9.75
C ASN A 47 9.84 -11.51 8.21
N GLN A 48 10.14 -10.40 7.52
CA GLN A 48 10.01 -10.28 6.06
C GLN A 48 8.58 -10.53 5.53
N SER A 49 7.57 -10.39 6.40
CA SER A 49 6.15 -10.61 6.13
C SER A 49 5.35 -9.42 6.70
N THR A 50 5.26 -8.37 5.90
CA THR A 50 4.64 -7.11 6.32
C THR A 50 3.16 -7.08 5.97
N TRP A 51 2.30 -6.96 6.99
CA TRP A 51 0.85 -6.82 6.86
C TRP A 51 0.46 -5.34 6.94
N THR A 52 -0.70 -4.97 6.39
CA THR A 52 -1.15 -3.57 6.38
C THR A 52 -1.29 -3.01 7.80
N ILE A 53 -1.71 -3.83 8.77
CA ILE A 53 -1.80 -3.41 10.17
C ILE A 53 -0.44 -3.10 10.80
N ASP A 54 0.64 -3.74 10.33
CA ASP A 54 2.01 -3.42 10.76
C ASP A 54 2.40 -2.03 10.26
N LEU A 55 2.04 -1.72 9.02
CA LEU A 55 2.31 -0.43 8.41
C LEU A 55 1.57 0.69 9.15
N LEU A 56 0.30 0.47 9.50
CA LEU A 56 -0.47 1.40 10.32
C LEU A 56 0.20 1.63 11.68
N HIS A 57 0.57 0.55 12.36
CA HIS A 57 1.21 0.62 13.67
C HIS A 57 2.54 1.39 13.62
N LEU A 58 3.40 1.11 12.64
CA LEU A 58 4.67 1.80 12.45
C LEU A 58 4.51 3.29 12.11
N LEU A 59 3.47 3.67 11.37
CA LEU A 59 3.11 5.08 11.14
C LEU A 59 2.77 5.79 12.46
N HIS A 60 1.95 5.16 13.32
CA HIS A 60 1.62 5.72 14.63
C HIS A 60 2.83 5.83 15.56
N GLN A 61 3.68 4.81 15.61
CA GLN A 61 4.94 4.87 16.38
C GLN A 61 5.89 5.97 15.86
N SER A 62 5.76 6.35 14.59
CA SER A 62 6.51 7.45 13.98
C SER A 62 5.85 8.82 14.17
N GLY A 63 4.65 8.88 14.76
CA GLY A 63 3.89 10.11 15.00
C GLY A 63 3.06 10.61 13.81
N ILE A 64 2.73 9.73 12.86
CA ILE A 64 1.81 10.03 11.76
C ILE A 64 0.43 9.49 12.14
N HIS A 65 -0.57 10.34 12.23
CA HIS A 65 -1.96 9.92 12.41
C HIS A 65 -2.49 9.30 11.12
N ALA A 66 -3.03 8.08 11.20
CA ALA A 66 -3.52 7.35 10.06
C ALA A 66 -4.72 6.45 10.41
N VAL A 67 -5.52 6.12 9.40
CA VAL A 67 -6.67 5.21 9.54
C VAL A 67 -6.62 4.16 8.44
N LEU A 68 -6.70 2.88 8.84
CA LEU A 68 -6.81 1.74 7.93
C LEU A 68 -8.28 1.47 7.59
N TYR A 69 -8.59 1.40 6.30
CA TYR A 69 -9.81 0.83 5.76
C TYR A 69 -9.50 -0.56 5.19
N THR A 70 -10.29 -1.55 5.59
CA THR A 70 -10.11 -2.96 5.21
C THR A 70 -11.47 -3.68 5.24
N LEU A 71 -11.59 -4.82 4.54
CA LEU A 71 -12.76 -5.69 4.61
C LEU A 71 -12.64 -6.80 5.66
N THR A 72 -11.44 -7.07 6.18
CA THR A 72 -11.17 -8.20 7.08
C THR A 72 -10.48 -7.72 8.37
N ILE A 73 -10.66 -8.46 9.46
CA ILE A 73 -9.88 -8.26 10.69
C ILE A 73 -9.07 -9.53 10.94
N GLY A 74 -7.78 -9.35 11.22
CA GLY A 74 -6.86 -10.44 11.47
C GLY A 74 -6.54 -11.25 10.22
N CYS A 75 -5.92 -12.41 10.40
CA CYS A 75 -5.75 -13.36 9.30
C CYS A 75 -7.11 -14.02 9.03
N SER A 76 -7.71 -13.82 7.85
CA SER A 76 -9.02 -14.42 7.52
C SER A 76 -9.06 -15.92 7.81
N SER A 77 -10.11 -16.36 8.50
CA SER A 77 -10.39 -17.76 8.81
C SER A 77 -10.68 -18.61 7.57
N ASP A 78 -10.94 -17.98 6.42
CA ASP A 78 -11.23 -18.68 5.16
C ASP A 78 -10.02 -19.49 4.65
N TYR A 79 -8.83 -19.22 5.18
CA TYR A 79 -7.58 -19.90 4.82
C TYR A 79 -7.19 -21.06 5.75
N ASP A 80 -7.98 -21.36 6.79
CA ASP A 80 -7.66 -22.40 7.79
C ASP A 80 -7.54 -23.81 7.17
N ASN A 81 -8.17 -24.05 6.01
CA ASN A 81 -8.15 -25.34 5.30
C ASN A 81 -7.03 -25.53 4.27
N THR A 82 -6.08 -24.60 4.16
CA THR A 82 -4.97 -24.69 3.19
C THR A 82 -3.63 -24.96 3.88
N PRO A 83 -2.96 -26.12 3.63
CA PRO A 83 -1.76 -26.52 4.37
C PRO A 83 -0.58 -25.54 4.30
N TYR A 84 -0.43 -24.82 3.18
CA TYR A 84 0.58 -23.78 3.01
C TYR A 84 0.37 -22.60 3.97
N TYR A 85 -0.88 -22.21 4.22
CA TYR A 85 -1.23 -21.10 5.08
C TYR A 85 -1.10 -21.44 6.57
N GLN A 86 -1.25 -22.71 6.97
CA GLN A 86 -1.10 -23.10 8.37
C GLN A 86 0.30 -22.77 8.93
N THR A 87 1.38 -22.99 8.19
CA THR A 87 2.74 -22.80 8.75
C THR A 87 3.23 -21.33 8.81
N LEU A 88 2.80 -20.47 7.88
CA LEU A 88 3.15 -19.04 7.87
C LEU A 88 2.17 -18.18 8.69
N ILE A 89 0.87 -18.46 8.63
CA ILE A 89 -0.13 -17.71 9.40
C ILE A 89 0.10 -17.90 10.90
N HIS A 90 0.51 -19.07 11.40
CA HIS A 90 0.70 -19.23 12.85
C HIS A 90 1.79 -18.32 13.46
N LYS A 91 2.81 -17.93 12.69
CA LYS A 91 3.91 -17.07 13.19
C LYS A 91 3.50 -15.59 13.26
N ASP A 92 2.75 -15.11 12.28
CA ASP A 92 2.34 -13.70 12.23
C ASP A 92 0.98 -13.46 12.91
N ARG A 93 0.10 -14.47 12.98
CA ARG A 93 -1.27 -14.33 13.49
C ARG A 93 -1.32 -13.74 14.90
N GLU A 94 -0.44 -14.16 15.80
CA GLU A 94 -0.43 -13.60 17.16
C GLU A 94 -0.11 -12.10 17.14
N ARG A 95 0.94 -11.70 16.40
CA ARG A 95 1.33 -10.29 16.24
C ARG A 95 0.22 -9.47 15.56
N VAL A 96 -0.25 -9.93 14.41
CA VAL A 96 -1.29 -9.27 13.60
C VAL A 96 -2.56 -9.08 14.41
N ASN A 97 -3.04 -10.12 15.11
CA ASN A 97 -4.25 -10.02 15.92
C ASN A 97 -4.07 -9.06 17.10
N LYS A 98 -2.91 -9.07 17.77
CA LYS A 98 -2.61 -8.10 18.84
C LYS A 98 -2.64 -6.66 18.30
N LEU A 99 -2.13 -6.43 17.10
CA LEU A 99 -2.12 -5.10 16.48
C LEU A 99 -3.53 -4.63 16.11
N PHE A 100 -4.40 -5.50 15.59
CA PHE A 100 -5.81 -5.15 15.38
C PHE A 100 -6.52 -4.77 16.68
N VAL A 101 -6.18 -5.43 17.80
CA VAL A 101 -6.69 -5.06 19.13
C VAL A 101 -6.15 -3.69 19.58
N SER A 102 -4.85 -3.44 19.43
CA SER A 102 -4.25 -2.15 19.84
C SER A 102 -4.66 -0.97 18.96
N GLU A 103 -4.95 -1.22 17.68
CA GLU A 103 -5.30 -0.20 16.69
C GLU A 103 -6.81 -0.13 16.43
N THR A 104 -7.66 -0.74 17.27
CA THR A 104 -9.10 -0.86 17.03
C THR A 104 -9.79 0.48 16.74
N SER A 105 -9.37 1.58 17.36
CA SER A 105 -9.91 2.93 17.08
C SER A 105 -9.54 3.48 15.69
N ASN A 106 -8.49 2.94 15.09
CA ASN A 106 -7.85 3.42 13.87
C ASN A 106 -8.10 2.49 12.67
N VAL A 107 -8.93 1.46 12.85
CA VAL A 107 -9.34 0.52 11.80
C VAL A 107 -10.83 0.70 11.51
N LYS A 108 -11.19 0.75 10.23
CA LYS A 108 -12.56 0.82 9.73
C LYS A 108 -12.82 -0.38 8.82
N ILE A 109 -13.81 -1.20 9.20
CA ILE A 109 -14.25 -2.34 8.39
C ILE A 109 -15.21 -1.84 7.29
N SER A 110 -14.65 -1.37 6.19
CA SER A 110 -15.42 -0.83 5.06
C SER A 110 -14.54 -0.63 3.84
N SER A 111 -15.09 -0.85 2.66
CA SER A 111 -14.50 -0.38 1.39
C SER A 111 -14.58 1.15 1.30
N ILE A 112 -13.57 1.75 0.69
CA ILE A 112 -13.57 3.15 0.28
C ILE A 112 -13.61 3.23 -1.24
N ASP A 113 -14.37 4.17 -1.79
CA ASP A 113 -14.43 4.39 -3.23
C ASP A 113 -13.41 5.44 -3.71
N TRP A 114 -13.32 5.63 -5.02
CA TRP A 114 -12.41 6.61 -5.59
C TRP A 114 -12.76 8.06 -5.20
N LEU A 115 -14.05 8.38 -5.03
CA LEU A 115 -14.47 9.73 -4.70
C LEU A 115 -14.00 10.11 -3.29
N ASP A 116 -14.08 9.20 -2.34
CA ASP A 116 -13.59 9.37 -0.98
C ASP A 116 -12.05 9.48 -0.93
N ILE A 117 -11.33 8.65 -1.70
CA ILE A 117 -9.85 8.76 -1.83
C ILE A 117 -9.48 10.13 -2.41
N LYS A 118 -10.16 10.56 -3.48
CA LYS A 118 -9.94 11.85 -4.13
C LYS A 118 -10.21 13.01 -3.18
N LYS A 119 -11.31 12.95 -2.41
CA LYS A 119 -11.64 13.92 -1.38
C LYS A 119 -10.53 13.99 -0.32
N HIS A 120 -10.05 12.84 0.16
CA HIS A 120 -8.94 12.78 1.11
C HIS A 120 -7.67 13.47 0.57
N LEU A 121 -7.26 13.17 -0.66
CA LEU A 121 -6.11 13.82 -1.30
C LEU A 121 -6.26 15.35 -1.37
N ILE A 122 -7.47 15.84 -1.65
CA ILE A 122 -7.77 17.28 -1.72
C ILE A 122 -7.72 17.93 -0.33
N GLU A 123 -8.38 17.34 0.67
CA GLU A 123 -8.58 17.96 1.98
C GLU A 123 -7.37 17.83 2.91
N GLN A 124 -6.70 16.68 2.84
CA GLN A 124 -5.57 16.34 3.70
C GLN A 124 -4.24 16.67 3.06
N GLN A 125 -4.16 16.72 1.71
CA GLN A 125 -2.90 16.93 0.98
C GLN A 125 -1.83 15.94 1.43
N THR A 126 -2.18 14.66 1.56
CA THR A 126 -1.30 13.59 2.05
C THR A 126 -1.46 12.34 1.19
N PRO A 127 -0.40 11.53 0.97
CA PRO A 127 -0.50 10.31 0.18
C PRO A 127 -1.33 9.23 0.89
N CYS A 128 -1.99 8.37 0.11
CA CYS A 128 -2.65 7.16 0.62
C CYS A 128 -1.77 5.94 0.34
N LEU A 129 -1.56 5.08 1.33
CA LEU A 129 -0.87 3.81 1.14
C LEU A 129 -1.89 2.74 0.77
N VAL A 130 -1.70 2.04 -0.35
CA VAL A 130 -2.69 1.13 -0.93
C VAL A 130 -2.07 -0.23 -1.21
N LEU A 131 -2.74 -1.31 -0.80
CA LEU A 131 -2.41 -2.66 -1.22
C LEU A 131 -3.10 -2.98 -2.55
N ILE A 132 -2.34 -3.49 -3.52
CA ILE A 132 -2.85 -3.87 -4.83
C ILE A 132 -2.37 -5.26 -5.23
N ASP A 133 -3.07 -5.88 -6.19
CA ASP A 133 -2.54 -7.02 -6.94
C ASP A 133 -1.63 -6.53 -8.07
N ALA A 134 -0.33 -6.77 -7.92
CA ALA A 134 0.71 -6.34 -8.87
C ALA A 134 0.51 -6.92 -10.28
N ASN A 135 -0.13 -8.08 -10.40
CA ASN A 135 -0.42 -8.70 -11.69
C ASN A 135 -1.53 -7.96 -12.46
N LYS A 136 -2.33 -7.14 -11.78
CA LYS A 136 -3.49 -6.45 -12.36
C LYS A 136 -3.26 -4.97 -12.60
N LEU A 137 -2.40 -4.32 -11.81
CA LEU A 137 -2.09 -2.91 -11.98
C LEU A 137 -1.23 -2.70 -13.23
N LYS A 138 -1.69 -1.82 -14.11
CA LYS A 138 -1.04 -1.47 -15.38
C LYS A 138 -0.78 0.03 -15.40
N CYS A 139 0.47 0.38 -15.66
CA CYS A 139 0.83 1.77 -15.87
C CYS A 139 0.55 2.20 -17.32
N CYS A 140 -0.05 3.38 -17.50
CA CYS A 140 -0.27 4.01 -18.81
C CYS A 140 0.95 4.75 -19.36
N THR A 141 1.97 5.01 -18.52
CA THR A 141 3.07 5.96 -18.83
C THR A 141 4.46 5.32 -18.76
N CYS A 142 4.66 4.35 -17.87
CA CYS A 142 5.93 3.63 -17.78
C CYS A 142 6.17 2.81 -19.05
N LYS A 143 7.37 2.94 -19.61
CA LYS A 143 7.81 2.14 -20.76
C LYS A 143 8.16 0.75 -20.26
N THR A 144 7.24 -0.20 -20.34
CA THR A 144 7.59 -1.62 -20.19
C THR A 144 8.54 -2.00 -21.32
N THR A 145 9.75 -2.47 -21.00
CA THR A 145 10.64 -2.97 -22.06
C THR A 145 10.06 -4.27 -22.64
N ILE A 146 10.46 -4.62 -23.87
CA ILE A 146 10.04 -5.88 -24.50
C ILE A 146 10.46 -7.08 -23.62
N LEU A 147 11.61 -6.97 -22.95
CA LEU A 147 12.11 -7.99 -22.02
C LEU A 147 11.20 -8.11 -20.79
N ASP A 148 10.80 -6.99 -20.16
CA ASP A 148 9.88 -7.01 -19.02
C ASP A 148 8.53 -7.63 -19.41
N ARG A 149 8.03 -7.33 -20.61
CA ARG A 149 6.79 -7.94 -21.12
C ARG A 149 6.92 -9.45 -21.31
N LEU A 150 8.05 -9.93 -21.84
CA LEU A 150 8.28 -11.36 -22.08
C LEU A 150 8.50 -12.12 -20.77
N VAL A 151 9.25 -11.56 -19.83
CA VAL A 151 9.48 -12.12 -18.49
C VAL A 151 8.17 -12.15 -17.72
N ASN A 152 7.42 -11.05 -17.67
CA ASN A 152 6.10 -11.04 -17.03
C ASN A 152 5.12 -12.01 -17.69
N LYS A 153 5.18 -12.18 -19.02
CA LYS A 153 4.34 -13.16 -19.73
C LYS A 153 4.71 -14.60 -19.34
N LEU A 154 6.00 -14.94 -19.29
CA LEU A 154 6.49 -16.26 -18.87
C LEU A 154 6.18 -16.55 -17.39
N ILE A 155 6.31 -15.57 -16.50
CA ILE A 155 5.99 -15.71 -15.08
C ILE A 155 4.47 -15.79 -14.87
N SER A 156 3.69 -14.99 -15.59
CA SER A 156 2.21 -15.01 -15.51
C SER A 156 1.59 -16.34 -15.94
N THR A 157 2.25 -17.09 -16.84
CA THR A 157 1.83 -18.46 -17.20
C THR A 157 2.10 -19.49 -16.10
N VAL A 158 2.93 -19.15 -15.11
CA VAL A 158 3.33 -20.03 -14.01
C VAL A 158 2.63 -19.66 -12.69
N SER A 159 2.22 -18.40 -12.50
CA SER A 159 1.44 -17.98 -11.33
C SER A 159 0.26 -17.08 -11.70
N SER A 160 -0.94 -17.66 -11.69
CA SER A 160 -2.22 -16.92 -11.72
C SER A 160 -2.68 -16.45 -10.33
N SER A 161 -1.85 -16.69 -9.31
CA SER A 161 -2.14 -16.32 -7.93
C SER A 161 -1.94 -14.83 -7.69
N TYR A 162 -2.72 -14.29 -6.76
CA TYR A 162 -2.57 -12.95 -6.20
C TYR A 162 -1.11 -12.65 -5.83
N GLN A 163 -0.62 -11.46 -6.21
CA GLN A 163 0.68 -10.94 -5.80
C GLN A 163 0.50 -9.58 -5.14
N GLY A 164 0.45 -9.56 -3.81
CA GLY A 164 0.34 -8.32 -3.04
C GLY A 164 1.53 -7.40 -3.23
N HIS A 165 1.25 -6.10 -3.36
CA HIS A 165 2.26 -5.05 -3.47
C HIS A 165 1.71 -3.73 -2.96
N TYR A 166 2.50 -2.95 -2.21
CA TYR A 166 2.09 -1.65 -1.69
C TYR A 166 2.62 -0.52 -2.57
N ILE A 167 1.75 0.47 -2.81
CA ILE A 167 2.07 1.70 -3.52
C ILE A 167 1.59 2.91 -2.72
N LEU A 168 2.08 4.11 -3.06
CA LEU A 168 1.52 5.37 -2.57
C LEU A 168 0.71 6.05 -3.66
N VAL A 169 -0.58 6.26 -3.45
CA VAL A 169 -1.37 7.17 -4.27
C VAL A 169 -1.06 8.60 -3.85
N ILE A 170 -0.54 9.39 -4.77
CA ILE A 170 -0.03 10.76 -4.52
C ILE A 170 -0.84 11.83 -5.22
N GLY A 171 -1.87 11.47 -5.98
CA GLY A 171 -2.64 12.44 -6.72
C GLY A 171 -3.47 11.87 -7.86
N TYR A 172 -3.96 12.77 -8.71
CA TYR A 172 -4.80 12.43 -9.85
C TYR A 172 -4.77 13.49 -10.95
N ILE A 173 -5.26 13.09 -12.12
CA ILE A 173 -5.61 13.96 -13.24
C ILE A 173 -7.03 13.63 -13.66
N THR A 174 -7.90 14.64 -13.64
CA THR A 174 -9.28 14.57 -14.13
C THR A 174 -9.42 15.35 -15.42
N ASN A 175 -9.82 14.65 -16.47
CA ASN A 175 -10.24 15.21 -17.76
C ASN A 175 -11.76 15.05 -17.91
N GLU A 176 -12.35 15.59 -18.98
CA GLU A 176 -13.81 15.62 -19.18
C GLU A 176 -14.51 14.25 -19.01
N ASN A 177 -13.84 13.16 -19.41
CA ASN A 177 -14.44 11.82 -19.42
C ASN A 177 -13.67 10.78 -18.58
N ASN A 178 -12.52 11.12 -17.99
CA ASN A 178 -11.63 10.14 -17.39
C ASN A 178 -10.91 10.67 -16.14
N ASP A 179 -10.78 9.80 -15.15
CA ASP A 179 -9.91 10.00 -13.99
C ASP A 179 -8.67 9.08 -14.10
N PHE A 180 -7.51 9.69 -13.92
CA PHE A 180 -6.22 9.01 -13.88
C PHE A 180 -5.60 9.17 -12.50
N ILE A 181 -5.06 8.09 -11.94
CA ILE A 181 -4.40 8.08 -10.64
C ILE A 181 -2.91 8.28 -10.86
N ARG A 182 -2.31 9.15 -10.04
CA ARG A 182 -0.85 9.29 -9.91
C ARG A 182 -0.42 8.55 -8.65
N TYR A 183 0.58 7.68 -8.79
CA TYR A 183 1.08 6.88 -7.68
C TYR A 183 2.59 6.69 -7.77
N VAL A 184 3.24 6.49 -6.63
CA VAL A 184 4.65 6.12 -6.52
C VAL A 184 4.72 4.62 -6.24
N ASP A 185 5.51 3.92 -7.04
CA ASP A 185 5.69 2.47 -6.94
C ASP A 185 7.13 2.17 -6.55
N PRO A 186 7.37 1.63 -5.34
CA PRO A 186 8.72 1.34 -4.87
C PRO A 186 9.42 0.24 -5.68
N GLY A 187 8.68 -0.55 -6.47
CA GLY A 187 9.22 -1.56 -7.38
C GLY A 187 9.68 -1.01 -8.73
N GLN A 188 9.30 0.22 -9.08
CA GLN A 188 9.65 0.86 -10.36
C GLN A 188 10.87 1.79 -10.22
N ASN A 189 11.44 2.19 -11.36
CA ASN A 189 12.51 3.19 -11.41
C ASN A 189 11.99 4.60 -11.69
N ASP A 190 10.76 4.72 -12.21
CA ASP A 190 10.15 6.01 -12.51
C ASP A 190 9.78 6.74 -11.20
N GLU A 191 9.92 8.08 -11.20
CA GLU A 191 9.60 8.92 -10.04
C GLU A 191 8.13 8.75 -9.60
N PHE A 192 7.23 8.65 -10.56
CA PHE A 192 5.84 8.27 -10.34
C PHE A 192 5.27 7.60 -11.60
N CYS A 193 4.19 6.85 -11.39
CA CYS A 193 3.44 6.12 -12.38
C CYS A 193 2.03 6.71 -12.54
N THR A 194 1.35 6.30 -13.61
CA THR A 194 -0.03 6.67 -13.91
C THR A 194 -0.86 5.44 -14.26
N THR A 195 -2.10 5.35 -13.76
CA THR A 195 -3.08 4.36 -14.24
C THR A 195 -4.47 4.98 -14.40
N THR A 196 -5.40 4.27 -15.04
CA THR A 196 -6.82 4.68 -15.07
C THR A 196 -7.51 4.31 -13.76
N LYS A 197 -8.59 5.02 -13.42
CA LYS A 197 -9.42 4.72 -12.26
C LYS A 197 -9.97 3.30 -12.25
N GLU A 198 -10.37 2.80 -13.41
CA GLU A 198 -10.92 1.45 -13.57
C GLU A 198 -9.86 0.39 -13.30
N ASN A 199 -8.62 0.58 -13.78
CA ASN A 199 -7.55 -0.38 -13.56
C ASN A 199 -7.00 -0.32 -12.13
N PHE A 200 -6.96 0.87 -11.52
CA PHE A 200 -6.65 1.03 -10.11
C PHE A 200 -7.67 0.30 -9.22
N ASP A 201 -8.96 0.53 -9.42
CA ASP A 201 -10.01 -0.16 -8.66
C ASP A 201 -9.96 -1.68 -8.89
N LEU A 202 -9.75 -2.14 -10.14
CA LEU A 202 -9.58 -3.56 -10.43
C LEU A 202 -8.42 -4.19 -9.63
N ALA A 203 -7.28 -3.49 -9.53
CA ALA A 203 -6.10 -4.01 -8.85
C ALA A 203 -6.25 -4.01 -7.33
N ARG A 204 -6.82 -2.97 -6.73
CA ARG A 204 -6.97 -2.84 -5.26
C ARG A 204 -8.21 -3.53 -4.69
N LYS A 205 -9.20 -3.87 -5.51
CA LYS A 205 -10.44 -4.55 -5.08
C LYS A 205 -10.48 -6.04 -5.39
N THR A 206 -9.35 -6.58 -5.80
CA THR A 206 -9.22 -7.99 -6.12
C THR A 206 -9.11 -8.82 -4.85
N PHE A 207 -9.68 -10.03 -4.87
CA PHE A 207 -9.53 -11.01 -3.81
C PHE A 207 -8.06 -11.17 -3.35
N GLY A 208 -7.83 -11.10 -2.04
CA GLY A 208 -6.50 -11.17 -1.41
C GLY A 208 -5.91 -9.81 -1.02
N THR A 209 -6.45 -8.71 -1.53
CA THR A 209 -6.05 -7.34 -1.12
C THR A 209 -6.80 -6.82 0.09
N ASP A 210 -7.94 -7.44 0.43
CA ASP A 210 -8.90 -7.00 1.45
C ASP A 210 -9.35 -5.53 1.31
N GLU A 211 -9.14 -4.95 0.11
CA GLU A 211 -9.29 -3.54 -0.19
C GLU A 211 -8.49 -2.60 0.74
N ASP A 212 -7.38 -3.10 1.27
CA ASP A 212 -6.55 -2.43 2.26
C ASP A 212 -6.00 -1.09 1.76
N ILE A 213 -6.33 -0.04 2.50
CA ILE A 213 -5.83 1.32 2.27
C ILE A 213 -5.69 2.08 3.59
N ILE A 214 -4.52 2.69 3.77
CA ILE A 214 -4.24 3.59 4.88
C ILE A 214 -4.34 5.03 4.38
N LEU A 215 -5.27 5.77 4.99
CA LEU A 215 -5.40 7.21 4.84
C LEU A 215 -4.54 7.90 5.92
N CYS A 216 -3.55 8.69 5.51
CA CYS A 216 -2.68 9.43 6.42
C CYS A 216 -3.18 10.87 6.57
N TYR A 217 -3.15 11.45 7.75
CA TYR A 217 -3.69 12.78 8.01
C TYR A 217 -2.57 13.80 8.22
N LYS A 218 -2.76 15.02 7.70
CA LYS A 218 -1.84 16.12 7.94
C LYS A 218 -1.65 16.34 9.44
N LYS A 219 -0.45 16.74 9.86
CA LYS A 219 -0.21 17.11 11.25
C LYS A 219 -1.14 18.27 11.61
N ASP A 220 -1.81 18.17 12.75
CA ASP A 220 -2.49 19.31 13.33
C ASP A 220 -1.44 20.39 13.62
N ILE A 221 -1.62 21.56 13.02
CA ILE A 221 -0.85 22.74 13.39
C ILE A 221 -1.52 23.23 14.69
N ILE A 222 -0.95 22.82 15.83
CA ILE A 222 -1.28 23.39 17.14
C ILE A 222 -0.60 24.76 17.26
#